data_AF-A0A948LU90-F1
#
_entry.id   AF-A0A948LU90-F1
#
_cell.length_a   1.000
_cell.length_b   1.000
_cell.length_c   1.000
_cell.angle_alpha   90.00
_cell.angle_beta   90.00
_cell.angle_gamma   90.00
#
_symmetry.space_group_name_H-M   'P 1'
#
loop_
_entity.id
_entity.type
_entity.pdbx_description
1 polymer ?
#
loop_
_entity_poly.entity_id
_entity_poly.type
_entity_poly.pdbx_seq_one_letter_code
_entity_poly.pdbx_strand_id
1 'polypeptide(L)'
;MIPLPSHTLPRTEFPLAEGSMQAFEHLLDFRTFTSLRRMVGYQQSKPLIKRCDFIKQVTLYLPEVAARIEESDFGVVHLEVGALKLATQDAFARSDFAAVRKQLHLVADLFDRADDELYEAIRVSWLEALFLGETSAAHIAARGMLSKPMENVLRQSELRLEKQRSAAK
;
A
#
# COMPACT_ATOMS: atom_id res chain seq x y z
N MET A 1 -30.70 24.05 66.48
CA MET A 1 -31.08 23.01 65.52
C MET A 1 -32.15 23.59 64.62
N ILE A 2 -31.79 23.93 63.38
CA ILE A 2 -32.65 24.64 62.42
C ILE A 2 -32.98 23.64 61.29
N PRO A 3 -34.26 23.48 60.88
CA PRO A 3 -34.65 22.49 59.88
C PRO A 3 -34.35 22.98 58.45
N LEU A 4 -33.83 22.08 57.61
CA LEU A 4 -33.64 22.29 56.18
C LEU A 4 -34.97 22.10 55.43
N PRO A 5 -35.31 22.98 54.46
CA PRO A 5 -36.50 22.83 53.63
C PRO A 5 -36.29 21.76 52.56
N SER A 6 -37.23 20.82 52.49
CA SER A 6 -37.35 19.80 51.44
C SER A 6 -37.75 20.45 50.11
N HIS A 7 -36.81 20.48 49.15
CA HIS A 7 -37.09 20.85 47.77
C HIS A 7 -37.93 19.77 47.09
N THR A 8 -39.20 20.09 46.87
CA THR A 8 -40.09 19.40 45.93
C THR A 8 -39.58 19.59 44.51
N LEU A 9 -39.20 18.51 43.83
CA LEU A 9 -38.93 18.52 42.40
C LEU A 9 -40.25 18.71 41.63
N PRO A 10 -40.31 19.58 40.62
CA PRO A 10 -41.48 19.70 39.77
C PRO A 10 -41.59 18.46 38.90
N ARG A 11 -42.69 17.73 39.10
CA ARG A 11 -43.16 16.63 38.26
C ARG A 11 -43.33 17.15 36.83
N THR A 12 -42.34 16.89 35.98
CA THR A 12 -42.44 17.17 34.55
C THR A 12 -43.24 16.03 33.94
N GLU A 13 -44.55 16.24 33.78
CA GLU A 13 -45.39 15.37 32.96
C GLU A 13 -44.97 15.57 31.50
N PHE A 14 -44.16 14.65 30.98
CA PHE A 14 -43.92 14.55 29.54
C PHE A 14 -45.19 13.98 28.91
N PRO A 15 -45.83 14.69 27.96
CA PRO A 15 -46.86 14.08 27.15
C PRO A 15 -46.17 13.03 26.27
N LEU A 16 -46.73 11.82 26.32
CA LEU A 16 -46.40 10.68 25.47
C LEU A 16 -46.68 11.09 24.02
N ALA A 17 -45.67 11.62 23.32
CA ALA A 17 -45.69 11.79 21.88
C ALA A 17 -45.34 10.43 21.26
N GLU A 18 -46.35 9.57 21.15
CA GLU A 18 -46.38 8.52 20.15
C GLU A 18 -46.14 9.13 18.76
N GLY A 19 -45.22 8.53 18.01
CA GLY A 19 -45.12 8.74 16.57
C GLY A 19 -44.20 9.87 16.12
N SER A 20 -42.90 9.58 15.99
CA SER A 20 -42.13 9.83 14.76
C SER A 20 -40.61 9.61 14.96
N MET A 21 -40.20 8.42 15.41
CA MET A 21 -38.85 7.93 15.13
C MET A 21 -38.69 7.40 13.68
N GLN A 22 -39.60 7.72 12.76
CA GLN A 22 -39.57 7.23 11.38
C GLN A 22 -38.67 8.06 10.44
N ALA A 23 -38.17 9.22 10.86
CA ALA A 23 -37.41 10.10 9.97
C ALA A 23 -35.97 9.61 9.68
N PHE A 24 -35.41 8.71 10.48
CA PHE A 24 -34.01 8.25 10.32
C PHE A 24 -33.86 6.81 9.81
N GLU A 25 -34.89 5.96 9.91
CA GLU A 25 -34.79 4.58 9.40
C GLU A 25 -34.76 4.51 7.87
N HIS A 26 -35.32 5.51 7.18
CA HIS A 26 -35.30 5.59 5.72
C HIS A 26 -34.05 6.25 5.12
N LEU A 27 -33.15 6.82 5.95
CA LEU A 27 -31.92 7.48 5.48
C LEU A 27 -30.73 6.51 5.31
N LEU A 28 -30.89 5.25 5.71
CA LEU A 28 -29.86 4.22 5.61
C LEU A 28 -30.30 3.07 4.70
N ASP A 29 -30.94 3.40 3.57
CA ASP A 29 -31.20 2.38 2.57
C ASP A 29 -29.87 1.87 1.96
N PHE A 30 -29.89 0.63 1.47
CA PHE A 30 -28.69 0.00 0.90
C PHE A 30 -28.10 0.82 -0.26
N ARG A 31 -28.94 1.59 -0.95
CA ARG A 31 -28.55 2.48 -2.05
C ARG A 31 -27.74 3.68 -1.57
N THR A 32 -28.14 4.27 -0.44
CA THR A 32 -27.42 5.36 0.23
C THR A 32 -26.11 4.83 0.79
N PHE A 33 -26.10 3.65 1.42
CA PHE A 33 -24.87 3.00 1.86
C PHE A 33 -23.90 2.69 0.70
N THR A 34 -24.38 2.15 -0.41
CA THR A 34 -23.54 1.88 -1.60
C THR A 34 -23.04 3.16 -2.27
N SER A 35 -23.87 4.21 -2.29
CA SER A 35 -23.48 5.52 -2.82
C SER A 35 -22.45 6.21 -1.93
N LEU A 36 -22.63 6.15 -0.61
CA LEU A 36 -21.65 6.65 0.37
C LEU A 36 -20.35 5.84 0.32
N ARG A 37 -20.41 4.51 0.26
CA ARG A 37 -19.24 3.65 0.09
C ARG A 37 -18.47 3.96 -1.20
N ARG A 38 -19.21 4.23 -2.28
CA ARG A 38 -18.63 4.66 -3.55
C ARG A 38 -18.01 6.05 -3.44
N MET A 39 -18.69 7.02 -2.82
CA MET A 39 -18.17 8.37 -2.58
C MET A 39 -16.91 8.38 -1.70
N VAL A 40 -16.92 7.65 -0.59
CA VAL A 40 -15.76 7.47 0.29
C VAL A 40 -14.62 6.76 -0.44
N GLY A 41 -14.94 5.77 -1.29
CA GLY A 41 -13.96 5.11 -2.16
C GLY A 41 -13.35 6.01 -3.22
N TYR A 42 -14.07 7.03 -3.70
CA TYR A 42 -13.56 8.03 -4.66
C TYR A 42 -12.88 9.23 -3.98
N GLN A 43 -13.23 9.57 -2.73
CA GLN A 43 -12.67 10.73 -2.01
C GLN A 43 -11.38 10.45 -1.24
N GLN A 44 -11.01 9.19 -1.02
CA GLN A 44 -9.70 8.87 -0.49
C GLN A 44 -8.74 8.60 -1.64
N SER A 45 -8.08 9.65 -2.14
CA SER A 45 -6.74 9.43 -2.73
C SER A 45 -5.95 8.69 -1.65
N LYS A 46 -5.62 7.41 -1.89
CA LYS A 46 -4.90 6.61 -0.90
C LYS A 46 -3.66 7.42 -0.49
N PRO A 47 -3.38 7.57 0.82
CA PRO A 47 -2.26 8.40 1.26
C PRO A 47 -0.95 7.88 0.64
N LEU A 48 -0.11 8.81 0.19
CA LEU A 48 1.21 8.48 -0.33
C LEU A 48 2.02 7.76 0.75
N ILE A 49 2.67 6.67 0.36
CA ILE A 49 3.58 5.89 1.17
C ILE A 49 4.95 6.55 1.11
N LYS A 50 5.50 6.83 2.29
CA LYS A 50 6.88 7.28 2.44
C LYS A 50 7.78 6.15 2.89
N ARG A 51 9.09 6.37 2.94
CA ARG A 51 10.09 5.41 3.46
C ARG A 51 9.68 4.76 4.80
N CYS A 52 9.23 5.54 5.78
CA CYS A 52 8.84 4.99 7.09
C CYS A 52 7.68 4.00 6.99
N ASP A 53 6.77 4.20 6.04
CA ASP A 53 5.66 3.30 5.79
C ASP A 53 6.12 2.06 5.00
N PHE A 54 7.06 2.21 4.07
CA PHE A 54 7.73 1.09 3.40
C PHE A 54 8.30 0.08 4.42
N ILE A 55 9.12 0.55 5.37
CA ILE A 55 9.71 -0.34 6.39
C ILE A 55 8.63 -1.03 7.23
N LYS A 56 7.59 -0.32 7.66
CA LYS A 56 6.47 -0.95 8.41
C LYS A 56 5.79 -2.04 7.60
N GLN A 57 5.56 -1.80 6.30
CA GLN A 57 4.91 -2.74 5.39
C GLN A 57 5.80 -3.97 5.17
N VAL A 58 7.10 -3.79 4.94
CA VAL A 58 8.06 -4.90 4.81
C VAL A 58 8.13 -5.70 6.11
N THR A 59 8.22 -5.07 7.27
CA THR A 59 8.23 -5.78 8.57
C THR A 59 6.94 -6.57 8.82
N LEU A 60 5.78 -6.00 8.45
CA LEU A 60 4.49 -6.65 8.67
C LEU A 60 4.27 -7.84 7.72
N TYR A 61 4.57 -7.67 6.44
CA TYR A 61 4.21 -8.63 5.41
C TYR A 61 5.36 -9.56 5.02
N LEU A 62 6.62 -9.13 5.19
CA LEU A 62 7.83 -9.85 4.80
C LEU A 62 8.88 -9.79 5.93
N PRO A 63 8.58 -10.30 7.14
CA PRO A 63 9.50 -10.24 8.27
C PRO A 63 10.87 -10.87 7.97
N GLU A 64 10.91 -11.90 7.12
CA GLU A 64 12.14 -12.53 6.63
C GLU A 64 13.03 -11.59 5.81
N VAL A 65 12.44 -10.60 5.15
CA VAL A 65 13.16 -9.57 4.40
C VAL A 65 13.58 -8.45 5.33
N ALA A 66 12.69 -8.01 6.22
CA ALA A 66 13.00 -6.99 7.22
C ALA A 66 14.20 -7.38 8.09
N ALA A 67 14.31 -8.66 8.46
CA ALA A 67 15.43 -9.19 9.23
C ALA A 67 16.80 -9.09 8.53
N ARG A 68 16.83 -8.79 7.23
CA ARG A 68 18.06 -8.63 6.43
C ARG A 68 18.51 -7.17 6.30
N ILE A 69 17.69 -6.22 6.76
CA ILE A 69 18.03 -4.80 6.74
C ILE A 69 18.90 -4.53 7.96
N GLU A 70 20.17 -4.19 7.73
CA GLU A 70 21.11 -3.90 8.80
C GLU A 70 20.94 -2.48 9.32
N GLU A 71 21.51 -2.19 10.50
CA GLU A 71 21.41 -0.85 11.09
C GLU A 71 22.03 0.22 10.18
N SER A 72 23.10 -0.14 9.45
CA SER A 72 23.78 0.72 8.49
C SER A 72 22.95 1.07 7.25
N ASP A 73 21.90 0.29 6.95
CA ASP A 73 21.03 0.51 5.80
C ASP A 73 19.86 1.45 6.13
N PHE A 74 19.57 1.69 7.42
CA PHE A 74 18.42 2.47 7.82
C PHE A 74 18.52 3.93 7.40
N GLY A 75 17.40 4.45 6.90
CA GLY A 75 17.29 5.84 6.47
C GLY A 75 17.71 6.08 5.02
N VAL A 76 18.31 5.08 4.36
CA VAL A 76 18.67 5.14 2.94
C VAL A 76 17.73 4.25 2.14
N VAL A 77 16.66 4.83 1.59
CA VAL A 77 15.56 4.04 0.98
C VAL A 77 16.02 3.08 -0.12
N HIS A 78 17.05 3.44 -0.88
CA HIS A 78 17.61 2.58 -1.92
C HIS A 78 18.28 1.31 -1.36
N LEU A 79 18.90 1.39 -0.17
CA LEU A 79 19.49 0.23 0.50
C LEU A 79 18.40 -0.65 1.11
N GLU A 80 17.41 -0.04 1.75
CA GLU A 80 16.25 -0.73 2.32
C GLU A 80 15.48 -1.50 1.21
N VAL A 81 15.27 -0.87 0.04
CA VAL A 81 14.70 -1.52 -1.16
C VAL A 81 15.67 -2.55 -1.76
N GLY A 82 16.98 -2.32 -1.65
CA GLY A 82 18.03 -3.26 -2.04
C GLY A 82 17.95 -4.59 -1.29
N ALA A 83 17.61 -4.58 0.01
CA ALA A 83 17.38 -5.80 0.79
C ALA A 83 16.20 -6.62 0.24
N LEU A 84 15.11 -5.94 -0.17
CA LEU A 84 13.98 -6.59 -0.83
C LEU A 84 14.37 -7.19 -2.18
N LYS A 85 15.21 -6.51 -2.96
CA LYS A 85 15.76 -7.03 -4.22
C LYS A 85 16.55 -8.31 -3.99
N LEU A 86 17.47 -8.32 -3.03
CA LEU A 86 18.26 -9.51 -2.69
C LEU A 86 17.37 -10.68 -2.25
N ALA A 87 16.33 -10.41 -1.45
CA ALA A 87 15.37 -11.43 -1.07
C ALA A 87 14.57 -11.99 -2.26
N THR A 88 14.25 -11.17 -3.26
CA THR A 88 13.62 -11.63 -4.50
C THR A 88 14.57 -12.47 -5.35
N GLN A 89 15.84 -12.09 -5.44
CA GLN A 89 16.87 -12.89 -6.12
C GLN A 89 17.06 -14.26 -5.47
N ASP A 90 17.11 -14.33 -4.15
CA ASP A 90 17.18 -15.59 -3.42
C ASP A 90 15.94 -16.47 -3.62
N ALA A 91 14.76 -15.85 -3.76
CA ALA A 91 13.53 -16.57 -4.07
C ALA A 91 13.57 -17.14 -5.50
N PHE A 92 14.12 -16.38 -6.48
CA PHE A 92 14.36 -16.90 -7.83
C PHE A 92 15.35 -18.07 -7.83
N ALA A 93 16.48 -17.93 -7.12
CA ALA A 93 17.50 -18.97 -7.04
C ALA A 93 16.95 -20.28 -6.45
N ARG A 94 16.03 -20.18 -5.49
CA ARG A 94 15.35 -21.34 -4.87
C ARG A 94 14.10 -21.80 -5.61
N SER A 95 13.73 -21.15 -6.72
CA SER A 95 12.48 -21.40 -7.45
C SER A 95 11.22 -21.29 -6.56
N ASP A 96 11.30 -20.46 -5.51
CA ASP A 96 10.18 -20.22 -4.59
C ASP A 96 9.25 -19.15 -5.17
N PHE A 97 8.44 -19.55 -6.15
CA PHE A 97 7.51 -18.65 -6.80
C PHE A 97 6.37 -18.19 -5.89
N ALA A 98 6.15 -18.84 -4.74
CA ALA A 98 5.19 -18.37 -3.75
C ALA A 98 5.72 -17.11 -3.05
N ALA A 99 6.98 -17.14 -2.62
CA ALA A 99 7.67 -15.97 -2.06
C ALA A 99 7.77 -14.84 -3.09
N VAL A 100 8.16 -15.15 -4.33
CA VAL A 100 8.21 -14.15 -5.43
C VAL A 100 6.86 -13.46 -5.61
N ARG A 101 5.75 -14.21 -5.68
CA ARG A 101 4.41 -13.62 -5.82
C ARG A 101 4.05 -12.71 -4.65
N LYS A 102 4.34 -13.13 -3.42
CA LYS A 102 4.09 -12.34 -2.21
C LYS A 102 4.86 -11.03 -2.24
N GLN A 103 6.14 -11.07 -2.63
CA GLN A 103 7.00 -9.90 -2.76
C GLN A 103 6.52 -8.98 -3.89
N LEU A 104 6.22 -9.51 -5.08
CA LEU A 104 5.66 -8.75 -6.20
C LEU A 104 4.37 -8.04 -5.83
N HIS A 105 3.48 -8.72 -5.10
CA HIS A 105 2.21 -8.14 -4.67
C HIS A 105 2.42 -6.95 -3.73
N LEU A 106 3.29 -7.11 -2.72
CA LEU A 106 3.63 -6.01 -1.82
C LEU A 106 4.26 -4.84 -2.58
N VAL A 107 5.21 -5.11 -3.48
CA VAL A 107 5.86 -4.06 -4.27
C VAL A 107 4.86 -3.35 -5.17
N ALA A 108 3.91 -4.06 -5.78
CA ALA A 108 2.88 -3.43 -6.61
C ALA A 108 2.02 -2.46 -5.79
N ASP A 109 1.63 -2.85 -4.57
CA ASP A 109 0.86 -1.99 -3.67
C ASP A 109 1.66 -0.78 -3.18
N LEU A 110 2.97 -0.97 -2.93
CA LEU A 110 3.88 0.11 -2.56
C LEU A 110 4.06 1.10 -3.72
N PHE A 111 4.30 0.58 -4.93
CA PHE A 111 4.59 1.34 -6.14
C PHE A 111 3.42 2.22 -6.58
N ASP A 112 2.18 1.75 -6.44
CA ASP A 112 0.95 2.51 -6.77
C ASP A 112 0.78 3.77 -5.92
N ARG A 113 1.39 3.81 -4.74
CA ARG A 113 1.19 4.87 -3.74
C ARG A 113 2.49 5.53 -3.31
N ALA A 114 3.63 5.17 -3.89
CA ALA A 114 4.92 5.66 -3.46
C ALA A 114 5.03 7.17 -3.67
N ASP A 115 5.65 7.88 -2.71
CA ASP A 115 6.17 9.20 -2.98
C ASP A 115 7.36 9.14 -3.95
N ASP A 116 7.81 10.29 -4.45
CA ASP A 116 8.83 10.35 -5.52
C ASP A 116 10.12 9.60 -5.14
N GLU A 117 10.56 9.72 -3.89
CA GLU A 117 11.78 9.07 -3.39
C GLU A 117 11.63 7.54 -3.36
N LEU A 118 10.55 7.03 -2.77
CA LEU A 118 10.30 5.60 -2.72
C LEU A 118 10.00 5.02 -4.12
N TYR A 119 9.32 5.79 -4.97
CA TYR A 119 9.02 5.39 -6.35
C TYR A 119 10.31 5.18 -7.13
N GLU A 120 11.23 6.14 -7.08
CA GLU A 120 12.52 6.05 -7.75
C GLU A 120 13.39 4.92 -7.18
N ALA A 121 13.35 4.69 -5.86
CA ALA A 121 14.03 3.58 -5.23
C ALA A 121 13.49 2.23 -5.71
N ILE A 122 12.17 2.04 -5.73
CA ILE A 122 11.56 0.80 -6.26
C ILE A 122 11.86 0.65 -7.76
N ARG A 123 11.77 1.73 -8.54
CA ARG A 123 12.06 1.70 -9.98
C ARG A 123 13.49 1.25 -10.26
N VAL A 124 14.47 1.93 -9.68
CA VAL A 124 15.89 1.73 -10.02
C VAL A 124 16.47 0.54 -9.25
N SER A 125 16.31 0.53 -7.92
CA SER A 125 17.02 -0.42 -7.04
C SER A 125 16.33 -1.79 -6.95
N TRP A 126 15.09 -1.91 -7.42
CA TRP A 126 14.37 -3.18 -7.42
C TRP A 126 13.92 -3.60 -8.82
N LEU A 127 13.09 -2.81 -9.50
CA LEU A 127 12.47 -3.21 -10.77
C LEU A 127 13.50 -3.32 -11.90
N GLU A 128 14.26 -2.27 -12.15
CA GLU A 128 15.31 -2.30 -13.17
C GLU A 128 16.42 -3.27 -12.81
N ALA A 129 16.86 -3.26 -11.54
CA ALA A 129 17.90 -4.15 -11.07
C ALA A 129 17.57 -5.65 -11.20
N LEU A 130 16.28 -6.02 -11.14
CA LEU A 130 15.85 -7.42 -11.29
C LEU A 130 15.56 -7.80 -12.74
N PHE A 131 14.98 -6.91 -13.54
CA PHE A 131 14.38 -7.31 -14.82
C PHE A 131 15.05 -6.69 -16.04
N LEU A 132 15.80 -5.60 -15.91
CA LEU A 132 16.34 -4.88 -17.06
C LEU A 132 17.46 -5.71 -17.73
N GLY A 133 17.20 -6.18 -18.96
CA GLY A 133 18.15 -6.98 -19.73
C GLY A 133 18.30 -8.44 -19.27
N GLU A 134 17.51 -8.88 -18.29
CA GLU A 134 17.53 -10.24 -17.77
C GLU A 134 16.68 -11.18 -18.65
N THR A 135 17.18 -12.39 -18.91
CA THR A 135 16.60 -13.32 -19.91
C THR A 135 16.39 -14.74 -19.39
N SER A 136 16.72 -15.01 -18.14
CA SER A 136 16.49 -16.32 -17.51
C SER A 136 15.00 -16.63 -17.37
N ALA A 137 14.65 -17.91 -17.49
CA ALA A 137 13.26 -18.38 -17.47
C ALA A 137 12.50 -17.97 -16.19
N ALA A 138 13.17 -17.94 -15.04
CA ALA A 138 12.57 -17.52 -13.77
C ALA A 138 12.14 -16.04 -13.81
N HIS A 139 12.98 -15.16 -14.35
CA HIS A 139 12.69 -13.74 -14.48
C HIS A 139 11.62 -13.48 -15.54
N ILE A 140 11.62 -14.22 -16.65
CA ILE A 140 10.54 -14.15 -17.66
C ILE A 140 9.20 -14.53 -17.04
N ALA A 141 9.15 -15.63 -16.28
CA ALA A 141 7.92 -16.05 -15.59
C ALA A 141 7.45 -15.00 -14.58
N ALA A 142 8.35 -14.43 -13.79
CA ALA A 142 8.04 -13.40 -12.81
C ALA A 142 7.63 -12.07 -13.45
N ARG A 143 8.21 -11.72 -14.61
CA ARG A 143 7.81 -10.55 -15.40
C ARG A 143 6.34 -10.63 -15.81
N GLY A 144 5.86 -11.83 -16.16
CA GLY A 144 4.43 -12.07 -16.43
C GLY A 144 3.51 -11.88 -15.22
N MET A 145 4.05 -11.76 -14.01
CA MET A 145 3.31 -11.51 -12.77
C MET A 145 3.35 -10.03 -12.33
N LEU A 146 4.07 -9.17 -13.06
CA LEU A 146 4.13 -7.74 -12.74
C LEU A 146 2.77 -7.07 -12.90
N SER A 147 2.52 -6.04 -12.10
CA SER A 147 1.39 -5.16 -12.31
C SER A 147 1.59 -4.34 -13.60
N LYS A 148 0.49 -3.98 -14.27
CA LYS A 148 0.56 -3.18 -15.51
C LYS A 148 1.37 -1.86 -15.35
N PRO A 149 1.24 -1.10 -14.25
CA PRO A 149 2.06 0.09 -14.05
C PRO A 149 3.56 -0.22 -14.03
N MET A 150 3.98 -1.27 -13.30
CA MET A 150 5.39 -1.65 -13.21
C MET A 150 5.91 -2.16 -14.56
N GLU A 151 5.13 -2.97 -15.29
CA GLU A 151 5.51 -3.44 -16.61
C GLU A 151 5.72 -2.28 -17.60
N ASN A 152 4.83 -1.28 -17.58
CA ASN A 152 4.95 -0.10 -18.43
C ASN A 152 6.21 0.70 -18.11
N VAL A 153 6.55 0.86 -16.83
CA VAL A 153 7.77 1.56 -16.41
C VAL A 153 9.02 0.81 -16.85
N LEU A 154 9.05 -0.51 -16.64
CA LEU A 154 10.15 -1.35 -17.10
C LEU A 154 10.35 -1.24 -18.62
N ARG A 155 9.26 -1.26 -19.40
CA ARG A 155 9.31 -1.09 -20.86
C ARG A 155 9.88 0.28 -21.26
N GLN A 156 9.55 1.34 -20.54
CA GLN A 156 10.14 2.66 -20.79
C GLN A 156 11.64 2.67 -20.50
N SER A 157 12.09 2.00 -19.44
CA SER A 157 13.51 1.88 -19.10
C SER A 157 14.29 1.08 -20.14
N GLU A 158 13.70 0.02 -20.69
CA GLU A 158 14.27 -0.74 -21.81
C GLU A 158 14.45 0.13 -23.05
N LEU A 159 13.42 0.89 -23.44
CA LEU A 159 13.49 1.81 -24.58
C LEU A 159 14.57 2.89 -24.39
N ARG A 160 14.76 3.39 -23.15
CA ARG A 160 15.82 4.35 -22.83
C ARG A 160 17.21 3.71 -22.99
N LEU A 161 17.38 2.49 -22.50
CA LEU A 161 18.64 1.74 -22.62
C LEU A 161 18.99 1.46 -24.08
N GLU A 162 18.01 1.08 -24.91
CA GLU A 162 18.21 0.84 -26.35
C GLU A 162 18.64 2.11 -27.09
N LYS A 163 18.02 3.25 -26.78
CA LYS A 163 18.41 4.55 -27.34
C LYS A 163 19.85 4.91 -26.97
N GLN A 164 20.23 4.73 -25.69
CA GLN A 164 21.60 4.98 -25.23
C GLN A 164 22.62 4.06 -25.93
N ARG A 165 22.30 2.77 -26.09
CA ARG A 165 23.14 1.81 -26.82
C ARG A 165 23.30 2.15 -28.30
N SER A 166 22.26 2.72 -28.93
CA SER A 166 22.28 3.10 -30.34
C SER A 166 23.06 4.40 -30.59
N ALA A 167 23.06 5.32 -29.62
CA ALA A 167 23.82 6.57 -29.70
C ALA A 167 25.32 6.39 -29.39
N ALA A 168 25.70 5.27 -28.78
CA ALA A 168 27.09 4.95 -28.43
C ALA A 168 27.84 4.15 -29.52
N LYS A 169 27.18 3.83 -30.65
CA LYS A 169 27.76 3.17 -31.83
C LYS A 169 27.98 4.17 -32.95
#